data_AF-A0A2S2NB43-F1
#
_entry.id   AF-A0A2S2NB43-F1
#
_cell.length_a   1.000
_cell.length_b   1.000
_cell.length_c   1.000
_cell.angle_alpha   90.00
_cell.angle_beta   90.00
_cell.angle_gamma   90.00
#
_symmetry.space_group_name_H-M   'P 1'
#
loop_
_entity.id
_entity.type
_entity.pdbx_description
1 polymer ?
#
loop_
_entity_poly.entity_id
_entity_poly.type
_entity_poly.pdbx_seq_one_letter_code
_entity_poly.pdbx_strand_id
1 'polypeptide(L)'
;QDNDLTEESIMLKKVPSNVSDISDTNTSDLKSERSRFEDEFIYKSVSLRTYFKYISWSGWTTYICYIILTISWQTSRVIIDFWLSYWSNIDFRSETQAFWDLVVYSLFCMISIVLSALSNTFGQYGALKARKLVHRRMLNNIILCPLSFFDSTPIGRIDNCFSNDLVIIDKKIGTSMQRLVHFVFLCLCGIIVNAIITPWFLIIVVPICLVYYTVQKFYRCSSRDLQKLEGNLRSPMITHCNETISGLDTIRAFGKQTWFMSEMINRIDNHTKVFLIISSSNRWLGIALDYLGGAIVFVATMVALITTTFFSSAISSAMVGLAINYTLLVPVYLNWVVKFFADLETYMSAVERTEEFATIPIENYRSESKLISYICYIPVYQLYYIGIFI
;
A
#
# COMPACT_ATOMS: atom_id res chain seq x y z
N GLN A 1 23.47 39.67 -75.67
CA GLN A 1 22.20 40.30 -75.25
C GLN A 1 22.25 40.44 -73.74
N ASP A 2 23.05 41.43 -73.34
CA ASP A 2 23.07 42.25 -72.13
C ASP A 2 22.02 41.95 -71.05
N ASN A 3 22.44 41.70 -69.80
CA ASN A 3 22.71 42.77 -68.85
C ASN A 3 23.24 42.23 -67.50
N ASP A 4 24.27 42.91 -67.01
CA ASP A 4 24.82 42.89 -65.65
C ASP A 4 23.76 43.22 -64.57
N LEU A 5 23.93 42.70 -63.35
CA LEU A 5 24.41 43.49 -62.20
C LEU A 5 24.39 42.68 -60.89
N THR A 6 25.51 42.82 -60.20
CA THR A 6 25.98 42.40 -58.87
C THR A 6 25.05 42.58 -57.68
N GLU A 7 25.16 41.70 -56.68
CA GLU A 7 25.38 42.10 -55.27
C GLU A 7 26.01 40.95 -54.44
N GLU A 8 27.19 41.22 -53.86
CA GLU A 8 27.90 40.39 -52.88
C GLU A 8 27.22 40.45 -51.50
N SER A 9 27.12 39.32 -50.80
CA SER A 9 27.25 39.30 -49.33
C SER A 9 27.57 37.90 -48.78
N ILE A 10 28.87 37.68 -48.54
CA ILE A 10 29.47 37.06 -47.34
C ILE A 10 28.63 35.95 -46.65
N MET A 11 28.88 34.68 -47.01
CA MET A 11 28.51 33.54 -46.17
C MET A 11 29.66 33.22 -45.20
N LEU A 12 29.48 33.65 -43.96
CA LEU A 12 30.31 33.37 -42.81
C LEU A 12 30.55 31.85 -42.63
N LYS A 13 31.82 31.55 -42.37
CA LYS A 13 32.36 30.25 -41.94
C LYS A 13 31.47 29.63 -40.84
N LYS A 14 30.98 28.43 -41.11
CA LYS A 14 30.32 27.53 -40.15
C LYS A 14 31.21 27.35 -38.91
N VAL A 15 30.78 27.90 -37.76
CA VAL A 15 31.28 27.47 -36.45
C VAL A 15 30.51 26.20 -36.08
N PRO A 16 31.15 25.09 -35.72
CA PRO A 16 30.44 23.89 -35.28
C PRO A 16 29.79 24.16 -33.91
N SER A 17 28.47 24.30 -33.91
CA SER A 17 27.60 24.32 -32.73
C SER A 17 27.45 22.90 -32.16
N ASN A 18 28.52 22.36 -31.56
CA ASN A 18 28.51 21.02 -30.95
C ASN A 18 28.54 21.05 -29.41
N VAL A 19 28.18 22.16 -28.77
CA VAL A 19 28.26 22.29 -27.30
C VAL A 19 26.89 22.42 -26.61
N SER A 20 25.81 22.74 -27.32
CA SER A 20 24.46 22.84 -26.73
C SER A 20 23.62 21.57 -26.84
N ASP A 21 23.90 20.68 -27.81
CA ASP A 21 23.04 19.51 -28.04
C ASP A 21 23.39 18.31 -27.13
N ILE A 22 24.51 18.38 -26.40
CA ILE A 22 24.98 17.32 -25.50
C ILE A 22 24.42 17.48 -24.07
N SER A 23 23.98 18.67 -23.66
CA SER A 23 23.38 18.88 -22.33
C SER A 23 21.94 18.38 -22.25
N ASP A 24 21.14 18.61 -23.29
CA ASP A 24 19.69 18.41 -23.21
C ASP A 24 19.29 16.94 -23.42
N THR A 25 20.00 16.22 -24.29
CA THR A 25 19.82 14.76 -24.50
C THR A 25 20.18 13.96 -23.26
N ASN A 26 21.29 14.29 -22.59
CA ASN A 26 21.66 13.65 -21.33
C ASN A 26 20.62 13.88 -20.22
N THR A 27 19.98 15.05 -20.20
CA THR A 27 19.01 15.40 -19.15
C THR A 27 17.66 14.69 -19.32
N SER A 28 17.22 14.48 -20.56
CA SER A 28 16.00 13.69 -20.86
C SER A 28 16.23 12.20 -20.66
N ASP A 29 17.38 11.68 -21.09
CA ASP A 29 17.74 10.26 -20.93
C ASP A 29 17.91 9.90 -19.44
N LEU A 30 18.58 10.76 -18.66
CA LEU A 30 18.70 10.61 -17.21
C LEU A 30 17.33 10.67 -16.50
N LYS A 31 16.39 11.50 -16.95
CA LYS A 31 15.02 11.50 -16.40
C LYS A 31 14.28 10.21 -16.73
N SER A 32 14.48 9.64 -17.93
CA SER A 32 13.83 8.40 -18.37
C SER A 32 14.39 7.15 -17.70
N GLU A 33 15.70 7.08 -17.47
CA GLU A 33 16.32 5.99 -16.70
C GLU A 33 15.94 6.07 -15.22
N ARG A 34 15.75 7.29 -14.70
CA ARG A 34 15.43 7.55 -13.31
C ARG A 34 13.95 7.30 -12.98
N SER A 35 13.03 7.58 -13.90
CA SER A 35 11.64 7.13 -13.77
C SER A 35 11.52 5.61 -13.89
N ARG A 36 12.32 4.99 -14.78
CA ARG A 36 12.41 3.53 -14.91
C ARG A 36 12.93 2.86 -13.62
N PHE A 37 13.91 3.46 -12.94
CA PHE A 37 14.40 2.99 -11.64
C PHE A 37 13.36 3.12 -10.52
N GLU A 38 12.55 4.19 -10.52
CA GLU A 38 11.43 4.36 -9.58
C GLU A 38 10.33 3.31 -9.84
N ASP A 39 10.00 3.04 -11.11
CA ASP A 39 9.07 1.99 -11.50
C ASP A 39 9.60 0.59 -11.11
N GLU A 40 10.89 0.31 -11.28
CA GLU A 40 11.51 -0.97 -10.92
C GLU A 40 11.43 -1.26 -9.41
N PHE A 41 11.49 -0.23 -8.56
CA PHE A 41 11.30 -0.35 -7.10
C PHE A 41 9.85 -0.56 -6.68
N ILE A 42 8.86 -0.04 -7.43
CA ILE A 42 7.43 -0.15 -7.08
C ILE A 42 6.96 -1.61 -7.10
N TYR A 43 7.54 -2.47 -7.95
CA TYR A 43 7.03 -3.82 -8.22
C TYR A 43 7.93 -4.99 -7.80
N LYS A 44 8.97 -4.70 -7.01
CA LYS A 44 9.74 -5.73 -6.32
C LYS A 44 8.88 -6.28 -5.17
N SER A 45 8.95 -7.59 -4.91
CA SER A 45 8.25 -8.18 -3.76
C SER A 45 8.79 -7.55 -2.48
N VAL A 46 7.94 -6.80 -1.78
CA VAL A 46 8.28 -6.12 -0.53
C VAL A 46 8.76 -7.16 0.49
N SER A 47 9.87 -6.87 1.16
CA SER A 47 10.40 -7.79 2.16
C SER A 47 9.48 -7.86 3.38
N LEU A 48 9.30 -9.05 3.97
CA LEU A 48 8.54 -9.21 5.23
C LEU A 48 9.09 -8.32 6.36
N ARG A 49 10.39 -7.99 6.28
CA ARG A 49 11.07 -7.07 7.20
C ARG A 49 10.42 -5.69 7.21
N THR A 50 9.95 -5.19 6.07
CA THR A 50 9.30 -3.88 5.92
C THR A 50 8.00 -3.82 6.73
N TYR A 51 7.19 -4.89 6.70
CA TYR A 51 5.96 -5.00 7.49
C TYR A 51 6.26 -4.93 8.99
N PHE A 52 7.24 -5.71 9.46
CA PHE A 52 7.65 -5.70 10.86
C PHE A 52 8.23 -4.35 11.30
N LYS A 53 8.96 -3.66 10.43
CA LYS A 53 9.47 -2.31 10.72
C LYS A 53 8.33 -1.30 10.87
N TYR A 54 7.32 -1.33 9.99
CA TYR A 54 6.16 -0.46 10.13
C TYR A 54 5.42 -0.69 11.46
N ILE A 55 5.23 -1.96 11.86
CA ILE A 55 4.67 -2.32 13.17
C ILE A 55 5.56 -1.80 14.30
N SER A 56 6.88 -1.92 14.17
CA SER A 56 7.84 -1.39 15.15
C SER A 56 7.77 0.13 15.26
N TRP A 57 7.44 0.86 14.19
CA TRP A 57 7.27 2.32 14.21
C TRP A 57 5.98 2.76 14.90
N SER A 58 4.89 2.00 14.72
CA SER A 58 3.66 2.15 15.51
C SER A 58 3.92 1.90 17.00
N GLY A 59 4.86 1.00 17.30
CA GLY A 59 5.21 0.54 18.63
C GLY A 59 4.56 -0.80 18.92
N TRP A 60 5.34 -1.74 19.46
CA TRP A 60 4.86 -3.10 19.72
C TRP A 60 3.73 -3.14 20.76
N THR A 61 3.79 -2.30 21.79
CA THR A 61 2.77 -2.27 22.85
C THR A 61 1.41 -1.81 22.32
N THR A 62 1.37 -0.73 21.54
CA THR A 62 0.12 -0.21 20.94
C THR A 62 -0.47 -1.20 19.95
N TYR A 63 0.38 -1.87 19.15
CA TYR A 63 -0.07 -2.89 18.20
C TYR A 63 -0.61 -4.14 18.90
N ILE A 64 0.06 -4.64 19.94
CA ILE A 64 -0.41 -5.79 20.72
C ILE A 64 -1.75 -5.45 21.40
N CYS A 65 -1.88 -4.28 22.03
CA CYS A 65 -3.15 -3.83 22.60
C CYS A 65 -4.26 -3.76 21.55
N TYR A 66 -3.96 -3.24 20.34
CA TYR A 66 -4.90 -3.21 19.23
C TYR A 66 -5.37 -4.62 18.82
N ILE A 67 -4.44 -5.58 18.69
CA ILE A 67 -4.79 -6.97 18.33
C ILE A 67 -5.65 -7.60 19.42
N ILE A 68 -5.30 -7.45 20.70
CA ILE A 68 -6.07 -7.97 21.82
C ILE A 68 -7.49 -7.39 21.82
N LEU A 69 -7.63 -6.06 21.71
CA LEU A 69 -8.94 -5.40 21.65
C LEU A 69 -9.77 -5.86 20.47
N THR A 70 -9.13 -6.09 19.31
CA THR A 70 -9.80 -6.59 18.10
C THR A 70 -10.29 -8.02 18.29
N ILE A 71 -9.48 -8.90 18.89
CA ILE A 71 -9.87 -10.27 19.22
C ILE A 71 -11.04 -10.25 20.22
N SER A 72 -10.95 -9.44 21.27
CA SER A 72 -12.02 -9.29 22.27
C SER A 72 -13.32 -8.78 21.63
N TRP A 73 -13.25 -7.77 20.75
CA TRP A 73 -14.41 -7.26 20.03
C TRP A 73 -15.07 -8.34 19.16
N GLN A 74 -14.26 -9.07 18.37
CA GLN A 74 -14.78 -10.13 17.50
C GLN A 74 -15.38 -11.29 18.30
N THR A 75 -14.74 -11.64 19.41
CA THR A 75 -15.23 -12.69 20.33
C THR A 75 -16.56 -12.27 20.95
N SER A 76 -16.66 -11.02 21.42
CA SER A 76 -17.92 -10.47 21.95
C SER A 76 -19.03 -10.48 20.91
N ARG A 77 -18.72 -10.19 19.64
CA ARG A 77 -19.69 -10.26 18.54
C ARG A 77 -20.18 -11.70 18.31
N VAL A 78 -19.28 -12.67 18.29
CA VAL A 78 -19.66 -14.09 18.15
C VAL A 78 -20.51 -14.55 19.34
N ILE A 79 -20.17 -14.14 20.57
CA ILE A 79 -20.96 -14.44 21.78
C ILE A 79 -22.38 -13.87 21.66
N ILE A 80 -22.55 -12.65 21.16
CA ILE A 80 -23.87 -12.04 20.92
C ILE A 80 -24.70 -12.90 19.97
N ASP A 81 -24.09 -13.38 18.88
CA ASP A 81 -24.82 -14.19 17.89
C ASP A 81 -25.17 -15.59 18.44
N PHE A 82 -24.29 -16.20 19.24
CA PHE A 82 -24.61 -17.45 19.96
C PHE A 82 -25.69 -17.25 21.02
N TRP A 83 -25.66 -16.13 21.75
CA TRP A 83 -26.71 -15.77 22.70
C TRP A 83 -28.05 -15.60 21.99
N LEU A 84 -28.07 -14.94 20.83
CA LEU A 84 -29.26 -14.80 20.00
C LEU A 84 -29.77 -16.17 19.52
N SER A 85 -28.87 -17.07 19.12
CA SER A 85 -29.23 -18.44 18.77
C SER A 85 -29.79 -19.23 19.95
N TYR A 86 -29.30 -19.02 21.17
CA TYR A 86 -29.83 -19.63 22.39
C TYR A 86 -31.21 -19.05 22.71
N TRP A 87 -31.34 -17.72 22.70
CA TRP A 87 -32.57 -16.98 22.96
C TRP A 87 -33.71 -17.38 22.00
N SER A 88 -33.38 -17.68 20.74
CA SER A 88 -34.35 -18.17 19.73
C SER A 88 -34.94 -19.56 20.03
N ASN A 89 -34.37 -20.34 20.95
CA ASN A 89 -34.87 -21.67 21.33
C ASN A 89 -35.67 -21.67 22.65
N ILE A 90 -35.78 -20.52 23.32
CA ILE A 90 -36.49 -20.44 24.60
C ILE A 90 -37.96 -20.12 24.35
N ASP A 91 -38.85 -20.99 24.83
CA ASP A 91 -40.27 -20.69 24.94
C ASP A 91 -40.51 -19.80 26.18
N PHE A 92 -40.70 -18.49 25.98
CA PHE A 92 -40.97 -17.57 27.08
C PHE A 92 -42.32 -17.88 27.74
N ARG A 93 -42.29 -18.27 29.01
CA ARG A 93 -43.49 -18.50 29.82
C ARG A 93 -43.98 -17.23 30.53
N SER A 94 -43.14 -16.19 30.64
CA SER A 94 -43.48 -14.91 31.24
C SER A 94 -42.85 -13.73 30.49
N GLU A 95 -43.56 -12.61 30.43
CA GLU A 95 -43.05 -11.35 29.85
C GLU A 95 -41.82 -10.83 30.62
N THR A 96 -41.76 -11.09 31.93
CA THR A 96 -40.65 -10.67 32.78
C THR A 96 -39.34 -11.37 32.39
N GLN A 97 -39.38 -12.66 32.04
CA GLN A 97 -38.20 -13.40 31.59
C GLN A 97 -37.69 -12.87 30.24
N ALA A 98 -38.61 -12.59 29.30
CA ALA A 98 -38.26 -12.01 28.01
C ALA A 98 -37.61 -10.61 28.15
N PHE A 99 -38.10 -9.80 29.10
CA PHE A 99 -37.49 -8.50 29.42
C PHE A 99 -36.06 -8.64 29.93
N TRP A 100 -35.80 -9.55 30.87
CA TRP A 100 -34.45 -9.76 31.41
C TRP A 100 -33.45 -10.26 30.35
N ASP A 101 -33.85 -11.19 29.49
CA ASP A 101 -32.99 -11.68 28.41
C ASP A 101 -32.65 -10.58 27.38
N LEU A 102 -33.61 -9.68 27.11
CA LEU A 102 -33.38 -8.51 26.26
C LEU A 102 -32.42 -7.50 26.90
N VAL A 103 -32.51 -7.29 28.22
CA VAL A 103 -31.57 -6.43 28.96
C VAL A 103 -30.16 -6.99 28.90
N VAL A 104 -29.99 -8.30 29.08
CA VAL A 104 -28.69 -8.99 28.98
C VAL A 104 -28.12 -8.88 27.56
N TYR A 105 -28.94 -9.11 26.53
CA TYR A 105 -28.52 -8.96 25.14
C TYR A 105 -28.08 -7.52 24.81
N SER A 106 -28.84 -6.52 25.28
CA SER A 106 -28.51 -5.10 25.14
C SER A 106 -27.18 -4.75 25.81
N LEU A 107 -26.91 -5.30 27.01
CA LEU A 107 -25.64 -5.11 27.70
C LEU A 107 -24.46 -5.68 26.89
N PHE A 108 -24.58 -6.88 26.33
CA PHE A 108 -23.55 -7.44 25.46
C PHE A 108 -23.30 -6.57 24.21
N CYS A 109 -24.37 -6.05 23.60
CA CYS A 109 -24.24 -5.13 22.47
C CYS A 109 -23.49 -3.86 22.86
N MET A 110 -23.80 -3.26 24.00
CA MET A 110 -23.09 -2.07 24.51
C MET A 110 -21.61 -2.35 24.76
N ILE A 111 -21.27 -3.49 25.39
CA ILE A 111 -19.89 -3.90 25.60
C ILE A 111 -19.16 -4.05 24.25
N SER A 112 -19.79 -4.69 23.27
CA SER A 112 -19.22 -4.87 21.93
C SER A 112 -18.99 -3.56 21.19
N ILE A 113 -19.91 -2.60 21.30
CA ILE A 113 -19.76 -1.24 20.74
C ILE A 113 -18.57 -0.52 21.38
N VAL A 114 -18.42 -0.60 22.71
CA VAL A 114 -17.29 0.01 23.43
C VAL A 114 -15.96 -0.64 23.01
N LEU A 115 -15.92 -1.97 22.91
CA LEU A 115 -14.73 -2.71 22.45
C LEU A 115 -14.36 -2.34 21.00
N SER A 116 -15.35 -2.19 20.11
CA SER A 116 -15.15 -1.75 18.74
C SER A 116 -14.55 -0.34 18.68
N ALA A 117 -15.12 0.60 19.44
CA ALA A 117 -14.64 1.97 19.51
C ALA A 117 -13.20 2.05 20.04
N LEU A 118 -12.89 1.28 21.10
CA LEU A 118 -11.53 1.17 21.64
C LEU A 118 -10.57 0.56 20.62
N SER A 119 -10.91 -0.58 20.01
CA SER A 119 -10.08 -1.23 18.99
C SER A 119 -9.75 -0.26 17.84
N ASN A 120 -10.76 0.42 17.27
CA ASN A 120 -10.55 1.38 16.19
C ASN A 120 -9.67 2.55 16.64
N THR A 121 -9.90 3.09 17.84
CA THR A 121 -9.10 4.20 18.39
C THR A 121 -7.64 3.81 18.58
N PHE A 122 -7.36 2.63 19.13
CA PHE A 122 -5.99 2.12 19.29
C PHE A 122 -5.30 1.85 17.96
N GLY A 123 -6.03 1.31 16.97
CA GLY A 123 -5.53 1.14 15.61
C GLY A 123 -5.11 2.47 14.98
N GLN A 124 -5.97 3.49 15.08
CA GLN A 124 -5.68 4.84 14.58
C GLN A 124 -4.55 5.51 15.35
N TYR A 125 -4.47 5.32 16.66
CA TYR A 125 -3.38 5.83 17.48
C TYR A 125 -2.02 5.20 17.10
N GLY A 126 -2.00 3.90 16.80
CA GLY A 126 -0.80 3.23 16.27
C GLY A 126 -0.34 3.82 14.94
N ALA A 127 -1.27 4.01 13.99
CA ALA A 127 -0.99 4.66 12.71
C ALA A 127 -0.49 6.11 12.88
N LEU A 128 -1.10 6.88 13.79
CA LEU A 128 -0.70 8.24 14.18
C LEU A 128 0.76 8.29 14.68
N LYS A 129 1.14 7.31 15.50
CA LYS A 129 2.50 7.23 16.05
C LYS A 129 3.51 6.86 14.98
N ALA A 130 3.17 5.90 14.11
CA ALA A 130 4.01 5.51 12.98
C ALA A 130 4.27 6.71 12.04
N ARG A 131 3.23 7.42 11.60
CA ARG A 131 3.38 8.59 10.69
C ARG A 131 4.26 9.69 11.28
N LYS A 132 4.08 10.01 12.58
CA LYS A 132 4.88 11.04 13.26
C LYS A 132 6.35 10.62 13.36
N LEU A 133 6.61 9.35 13.66
CA LEU A 133 7.97 8.82 13.76
C LEU A 133 8.68 8.86 12.41
N VAL A 134 8.02 8.38 11.36
CA VAL A 134 8.58 8.35 9.99
C VAL A 134 8.87 9.75 9.50
N HIS A 135 7.89 10.65 9.57
CA HIS A 135 8.06 12.03 9.12
C HIS A 135 9.22 12.72 9.86
N ARG A 136 9.29 12.59 11.19
CA ARG A 136 10.37 13.19 11.98
C ARG A 136 11.74 12.58 11.69
N ARG A 137 11.83 11.25 11.54
CA ARG A 137 13.09 10.58 11.21
C ARG A 137 13.59 11.00 9.84
N MET A 138 12.71 10.97 8.85
CA MET A 138 13.05 11.36 7.47
C MET A 138 13.49 12.82 7.40
N LEU A 139 12.74 13.74 8.02
CA LEU A 139 13.08 15.16 8.07
C LEU A 139 14.43 15.41 8.75
N ASN A 140 14.64 14.84 9.94
CA ASN A 140 15.90 15.02 10.67
C ASN A 140 17.09 14.44 9.90
N ASN A 141 16.92 13.29 9.24
CA ASN A 141 17.99 12.63 8.52
C ASN A 141 18.38 13.40 7.25
N ILE A 142 17.40 13.92 6.51
CA ILE A 142 17.64 14.68 5.28
C ILE A 142 18.31 16.02 5.59
N ILE A 143 17.89 16.74 6.64
CA ILE A 143 18.52 18.03 7.01
C ILE A 143 20.01 17.86 7.37
N LEU A 144 20.39 16.70 7.91
CA LEU A 144 21.76 16.41 8.33
C LEU A 144 22.56 15.61 7.28
N CYS A 145 22.02 15.45 6.07
CA CYS A 145 22.65 14.66 5.02
C CYS A 145 23.77 15.46 4.33
N PRO A 146 24.90 14.83 3.93
CA PRO A 146 25.98 15.53 3.23
C PRO A 146 25.51 16.17 1.92
N LEU A 147 26.15 17.28 1.53
CA LEU A 147 25.80 18.00 0.30
C LEU A 147 25.88 17.11 -0.96
N SER A 148 26.82 16.15 -0.99
CA SER A 148 26.96 15.18 -2.09
C SER A 148 25.71 14.35 -2.36
N PHE A 149 24.87 14.13 -1.34
CA PHE A 149 23.58 13.48 -1.51
C PHE A 149 22.61 14.35 -2.33
N PHE A 150 22.58 15.65 -2.07
CA PHE A 150 21.72 16.60 -2.80
C PHE A 150 22.20 16.84 -4.23
N ASP A 151 23.51 16.74 -4.48
CA ASP A 151 24.07 16.83 -5.84
C ASP A 151 23.77 15.56 -6.66
N SER A 152 23.79 14.39 -6.01
CA SER A 152 23.54 13.10 -6.68
C SER A 152 22.05 12.77 -6.80
N THR A 153 21.21 13.22 -5.86
CA THR A 153 19.78 12.88 -5.79
C THR A 153 18.93 14.03 -6.33
N PRO A 154 17.99 13.78 -7.27
CA PRO A 154 17.19 14.85 -7.84
C PRO A 154 16.24 15.38 -6.77
N ILE A 155 16.11 16.70 -6.69
CA ILE A 155 15.24 17.33 -5.70
C ILE A 155 13.77 16.86 -5.82
N GLY A 156 13.33 16.52 -7.04
CA GLY A 156 12.00 15.98 -7.30
C GLY A 156 11.74 14.62 -6.65
N ARG A 157 12.75 13.75 -6.46
CA ARG A 157 12.56 12.47 -5.77
C ARG A 157 12.37 12.68 -4.26
N ILE A 158 13.09 13.64 -3.69
CA ILE A 158 12.93 14.04 -2.28
C ILE A 158 11.52 14.62 -2.08
N ASP A 159 11.10 15.52 -2.97
CA ASP A 159 9.76 16.12 -2.91
C ASP A 159 8.64 15.09 -3.09
N ASN A 160 8.77 14.17 -4.06
CA ASN A 160 7.82 13.08 -4.27
C ASN A 160 7.69 12.18 -3.02
N CYS A 161 8.80 11.91 -2.32
CA CYS A 161 8.79 11.14 -1.09
C CYS A 161 8.09 11.87 0.06
N PHE A 162 8.32 13.18 0.24
CA PHE A 162 7.62 13.98 1.25
C PHE A 162 6.15 14.24 0.91
N SER A 163 5.79 14.30 -0.37
CA SER A 163 4.45 14.61 -0.82
C SER A 163 3.59 13.34 -1.01
N ASN A 164 3.95 12.46 -1.93
CA ASN A 164 3.13 11.30 -2.27
C ASN A 164 3.31 10.12 -1.31
N ASP A 165 4.54 9.76 -0.98
CA ASP A 165 4.80 8.56 -0.16
C ASP A 165 4.34 8.75 1.30
N LEU A 166 4.59 9.92 1.89
CA LEU A 166 4.04 10.24 3.21
C LEU A 166 2.51 10.28 3.22
N VAL A 167 1.86 10.75 2.15
CA VAL A 167 0.38 10.71 2.06
C VAL A 167 -0.15 9.28 2.00
N ILE A 168 0.54 8.37 1.30
CA ILE A 168 0.20 6.95 1.29
C ILE A 168 0.32 6.36 2.70
N ILE A 169 1.42 6.64 3.41
CA ILE A 169 1.64 6.15 4.78
C ILE A 169 0.59 6.71 5.75
N ASP A 170 0.25 8.00 5.62
CA ASP A 170 -0.68 8.69 6.51
C ASP A 170 -2.13 8.23 6.29
N LYS A 171 -2.59 8.19 5.04
CA LYS A 171 -4.02 7.98 4.74
C LYS A 171 -4.38 6.56 4.35
N LYS A 172 -3.48 5.82 3.70
CA LYS A 172 -3.82 4.54 3.06
C LYS A 172 -3.37 3.32 3.87
N ILE A 173 -2.14 3.31 4.38
CA ILE A 173 -1.57 2.15 5.06
C ILE A 173 -2.32 1.83 6.35
N GLY A 174 -2.51 2.83 7.22
CA GLY A 174 -3.19 2.64 8.51
C GLY A 174 -4.59 2.03 8.35
N THR A 175 -5.40 2.58 7.45
CA THR A 175 -6.76 2.09 7.19
C THR A 175 -6.76 0.72 6.51
N SER A 176 -5.86 0.47 5.54
CA SER A 176 -5.82 -0.80 4.82
C SER A 176 -5.34 -1.94 5.72
N MET A 177 -4.35 -1.69 6.59
CA MET A 177 -3.89 -2.65 7.59
C MET A 177 -5.01 -3.01 8.59
N GLN A 178 -5.72 -2.00 9.12
CA GLN A 178 -6.83 -2.25 10.05
C GLN A 178 -7.97 -3.04 9.39
N ARG A 179 -8.34 -2.69 8.16
CA ARG A 179 -9.37 -3.41 7.40
C ARG A 179 -8.93 -4.85 7.10
N LEU A 180 -7.68 -5.06 6.70
CA LEU A 180 -7.12 -6.40 6.48
C LEU A 180 -7.26 -7.26 7.74
N VAL A 181 -6.79 -6.75 8.89
CA VAL A 181 -6.89 -7.46 10.18
C VAL A 181 -8.34 -7.79 10.52
N HIS A 182 -9.25 -6.82 10.35
CA HIS A 182 -10.68 -7.01 10.62
C HIS A 182 -11.31 -8.11 9.74
N PHE A 183 -11.07 -8.09 8.43
CA PHE A 183 -11.62 -9.09 7.51
C PHE A 183 -10.98 -10.49 7.68
N VAL A 184 -9.70 -10.57 8.05
CA VAL A 184 -9.05 -11.82 8.41
C VAL A 184 -9.71 -12.44 9.64
N PHE A 185 -9.94 -11.64 10.70
CA PHE A 185 -10.64 -12.14 11.89
C PHE A 185 -12.09 -12.54 11.57
N LEU A 186 -12.81 -11.81 10.72
CA LEU A 186 -14.14 -12.20 10.27
C LEU A 186 -14.16 -13.56 9.56
N CYS A 187 -13.20 -13.80 8.66
CA CYS A 187 -13.06 -15.11 8.01
C CYS A 187 -12.77 -16.21 9.03
N LEU A 188 -11.82 -15.98 9.95
CA LEU A 188 -11.45 -16.94 10.99
C LEU A 188 -12.65 -17.26 11.89
N CYS A 189 -13.39 -16.24 12.33
CA CYS A 189 -14.62 -16.43 13.11
C CYS A 189 -15.64 -17.28 12.34
N GLY A 190 -15.89 -17.00 11.05
CA GLY A 190 -16.79 -17.82 10.24
C GLY A 190 -16.38 -19.28 10.14
N ILE A 191 -15.08 -19.56 9.96
CA ILE A 191 -14.56 -20.93 9.91
C ILE A 191 -14.69 -21.60 11.29
N ILE A 192 -14.35 -20.91 12.38
CA ILE A 192 -14.40 -21.44 13.75
C ILE A 192 -15.84 -21.75 14.18
N VAL A 193 -16.78 -20.84 13.94
CA VAL A 193 -18.21 -21.05 14.25
C VAL A 193 -18.74 -22.28 13.53
N ASN A 194 -18.43 -22.42 12.24
CA ASN A 194 -18.82 -23.61 11.47
C ASN A 194 -18.12 -24.89 11.95
N ALA A 195 -16.85 -24.83 12.34
CA ALA A 195 -16.13 -25.97 12.87
C ALA A 195 -16.70 -26.46 14.22
N ILE A 196 -17.18 -25.54 15.08
CA ILE A 196 -17.82 -25.88 16.36
C ILE A 196 -19.17 -26.54 16.13
N ILE A 197 -19.99 -25.99 15.22
CA ILE A 197 -21.37 -26.47 15.01
C ILE A 197 -21.39 -27.73 14.15
N THR A 198 -20.55 -27.78 13.10
CA THR A 198 -20.50 -28.89 12.12
C THR A 198 -19.05 -29.29 11.86
N PRO A 199 -18.43 -30.14 12.70
CA PRO A 199 -17.01 -30.50 12.58
C PRO A 199 -16.62 -31.12 11.24
N TRP A 200 -17.54 -31.87 10.62
CA TRP A 200 -17.36 -32.49 9.30
C TRP A 200 -17.09 -31.49 8.18
N PHE A 201 -17.50 -30.23 8.34
CA PHE A 201 -17.20 -29.14 7.40
C PHE A 201 -15.69 -28.96 7.16
N LEU A 202 -14.86 -29.18 8.18
CA LEU A 202 -13.41 -28.98 8.08
C LEU A 202 -12.77 -29.86 7.00
N ILE A 203 -13.26 -31.08 6.80
CA ILE A 203 -12.73 -32.00 5.78
C ILE A 203 -12.87 -31.40 4.38
N ILE A 204 -13.95 -30.66 4.13
CA ILE A 204 -14.27 -30.09 2.83
C ILE A 204 -13.66 -28.69 2.66
N VAL A 205 -13.46 -27.96 3.75
CA VAL A 205 -12.73 -26.67 3.72
C VAL A 205 -11.30 -26.85 3.22
N VAL A 206 -10.60 -27.93 3.62
CA VAL A 206 -9.20 -28.16 3.25
C VAL A 206 -8.96 -28.15 1.72
N PRO A 207 -9.64 -28.96 0.89
CA PRO A 207 -9.45 -28.93 -0.55
C PRO A 207 -9.87 -27.59 -1.17
N ILE A 208 -10.91 -26.93 -0.64
CA ILE A 208 -11.34 -25.63 -1.15
C ILE A 208 -10.30 -24.54 -0.86
N CYS A 209 -9.70 -24.55 0.33
CA CYS A 209 -8.58 -23.66 0.67
C CYS A 209 -7.38 -23.86 -0.27
N LEU A 210 -7.13 -25.09 -0.73
CA LEU A 210 -6.08 -25.38 -1.70
C LEU A 210 -6.41 -24.75 -3.07
N VAL A 211 -7.64 -24.93 -3.57
CA VAL A 211 -8.10 -24.28 -4.81
C VAL A 211 -8.01 -22.76 -4.67
N TYR A 212 -8.46 -22.21 -3.55
CA TYR A 212 -8.38 -20.79 -3.25
C TYR A 212 -6.94 -20.27 -3.31
N TYR A 213 -6.01 -20.99 -2.66
CA TYR A 213 -4.59 -20.64 -2.69
C TYR A 213 -4.02 -20.64 -4.11
N THR A 214 -4.39 -21.62 -4.95
CA THR A 214 -3.92 -21.66 -6.35
C THR A 214 -4.45 -20.48 -7.17
N VAL A 215 -5.73 -20.14 -7.04
CA VAL A 215 -6.36 -18.98 -7.72
C VAL A 215 -5.71 -17.68 -7.25
N GLN A 216 -5.52 -17.52 -5.94
CA GLN A 216 -4.89 -16.33 -5.36
C GLN A 216 -3.44 -16.18 -5.82
N LYS A 217 -2.67 -17.28 -5.87
CA LYS A 217 -1.29 -17.26 -6.34
C LYS A 217 -1.20 -16.85 -7.81
N PHE A 218 -2.08 -17.40 -8.66
CA PHE A 218 -2.19 -17.04 -10.07
C PHE A 218 -2.54 -15.56 -10.27
N TYR A 219 -3.56 -15.08 -9.54
CA TYR A 219 -3.98 -13.68 -9.59
C TYR A 219 -2.87 -12.73 -9.14
N ARG A 220 -2.21 -13.02 -8.00
CA ARG A 220 -1.16 -12.15 -7.46
C ARG A 220 0.02 -12.01 -8.43
N CYS A 221 0.44 -13.11 -9.06
CA CYS A 221 1.52 -13.07 -10.04
C CYS A 221 1.14 -12.21 -11.25
N SER A 222 -0.05 -12.45 -11.82
CA SER A 222 -0.52 -11.74 -13.01
C SER A 222 -0.81 -10.26 -12.73
N SER A 223 -1.46 -9.96 -11.60
CA SER A 223 -1.80 -8.60 -11.19
C SER A 223 -0.54 -7.77 -10.97
N ARG A 224 0.50 -8.31 -10.32
CA ARG A 224 1.79 -7.62 -10.16
C ARG A 224 2.40 -7.24 -11.50
N ASP A 225 2.44 -8.16 -12.46
CA ASP A 225 3.09 -7.92 -13.74
C ASP A 225 2.24 -7.01 -14.66
N LEU A 226 0.91 -7.03 -14.53
CA LEU A 226 0.04 -6.04 -15.16
C LEU A 226 0.23 -4.64 -14.56
N GLN A 227 0.29 -4.53 -13.22
CA GLN A 227 0.55 -3.24 -12.59
C GLN A 227 1.92 -2.71 -13.01
N LYS A 228 2.97 -3.55 -13.15
CA LYS A 228 4.27 -3.15 -13.72
C LYS A 228 4.12 -2.48 -15.08
N LEU A 229 3.34 -3.11 -15.94
CA LEU A 229 3.10 -2.61 -17.28
C LEU A 229 2.35 -1.26 -17.25
N GLU A 230 1.38 -1.10 -16.35
CA GLU A 230 0.66 0.17 -16.16
C GLU A 230 1.62 1.30 -15.75
N GLY A 231 2.52 1.04 -14.78
CA GLY A 231 3.53 2.00 -14.34
C GLY A 231 4.42 2.46 -15.49
N ASN A 232 4.97 1.48 -16.23
CA ASN A 232 5.85 1.74 -17.38
C ASN A 232 5.18 2.55 -18.50
N LEU A 233 3.86 2.44 -18.68
CA LEU A 233 3.11 3.22 -19.68
C LEU A 233 2.69 4.60 -19.17
N ARG A 234 2.53 4.74 -17.85
CA ARG A 234 2.13 6.00 -17.21
C ARG A 234 3.24 7.04 -17.26
N SER A 235 4.50 6.65 -17.02
CA SER A 235 5.64 7.59 -17.02
C SER A 235 5.80 8.32 -18.38
N PRO A 236 5.88 7.63 -19.53
CA PRO A 236 6.01 8.29 -20.84
C PRO A 236 4.83 9.19 -21.23
N MET A 237 3.62 8.88 -20.74
CA MET A 237 2.43 9.72 -20.95
C MET A 237 2.56 11.07 -20.21
N ILE A 238 2.98 11.04 -18.94
CA ILE A 238 3.17 12.25 -18.14
C ILE A 238 4.34 13.08 -18.69
N THR A 239 5.44 12.43 -19.07
CA THR A 239 6.61 13.10 -19.66
C THR A 239 6.25 13.83 -20.94
N HIS A 240 5.54 13.18 -21.87
CA HIS A 240 5.09 13.80 -23.12
C HIS A 240 4.18 15.03 -22.86
N CYS A 241 3.35 14.97 -21.81
CA CYS A 241 2.51 16.10 -21.40
C CYS A 241 3.36 17.28 -20.94
N ASN A 242 4.34 17.04 -20.07
CA ASN A 242 5.24 18.07 -19.57
C ASN A 242 6.08 18.70 -20.70
N GLU A 243 6.61 17.89 -21.63
CA GLU A 243 7.35 18.37 -22.80
C GLU A 243 6.47 19.23 -23.71
N THR A 244 5.21 18.83 -23.93
CA THR A 244 4.25 19.59 -24.72
C THR A 244 3.93 20.95 -24.08
N ILE A 245 3.80 21.01 -22.76
CA ILE A 245 3.53 22.25 -22.02
C ILE A 245 4.74 23.18 -22.07
N SER A 246 5.95 22.67 -21.84
CA SER A 246 7.18 23.46 -21.89
C SER A 246 7.54 23.94 -23.29
N GLY A 247 7.25 23.15 -24.33
CA GLY A 247 7.56 23.45 -25.74
C GLY A 247 6.39 24.03 -26.55
N LEU A 248 5.33 24.52 -25.88
CA LEU A 248 4.07 24.86 -26.53
C LEU A 248 4.21 25.90 -27.65
N ASP A 249 5.03 26.93 -27.44
CA ASP A 249 5.26 28.01 -28.41
C ASP A 249 5.97 27.49 -29.66
N THR A 250 6.98 26.62 -29.48
CA THR A 250 7.70 25.96 -30.56
C THR A 250 6.76 25.08 -31.38
N ILE A 251 5.95 24.26 -30.73
CA ILE A 251 4.99 23.37 -31.42
C ILE A 251 3.99 24.18 -32.27
N ARG A 252 3.53 25.31 -31.74
CA ARG A 252 2.62 26.22 -32.45
C ARG A 252 3.30 26.93 -33.61
N ALA A 253 4.54 27.40 -33.43
CA ALA A 253 5.33 28.06 -34.47
C ALA A 253 5.58 27.14 -35.67
N PHE A 254 5.82 25.84 -35.44
CA PHE A 254 6.02 24.84 -36.50
C PHE A 254 4.73 24.19 -37.02
N GLY A 255 3.56 24.53 -36.49
CA GLY A 255 2.28 23.96 -36.94
C GLY A 255 2.15 22.45 -36.71
N LYS A 256 2.79 21.89 -35.68
CA LYS A 256 2.84 20.43 -35.40
C LYS A 256 1.85 19.97 -34.33
N GLN A 257 0.81 20.75 -34.03
CA GLN A 257 -0.14 20.46 -32.96
C GLN A 257 -0.86 19.11 -33.14
N THR A 258 -1.28 18.78 -34.37
CA THR A 258 -1.99 17.54 -34.68
C THR A 258 -1.13 16.30 -34.47
N TRP A 259 0.16 16.39 -34.79
CA TRP A 259 1.10 15.29 -34.59
C TRP A 259 1.32 15.02 -33.09
N PHE A 260 1.60 16.06 -32.29
CA PHE A 260 1.73 15.94 -30.84
C PHE A 260 0.43 15.45 -30.18
N MET A 261 -0.73 15.90 -30.65
CA MET A 261 -2.03 15.43 -30.17
C MET A 261 -2.23 13.94 -30.46
N SER A 262 -1.93 13.49 -31.68
CA SER A 262 -2.05 12.08 -32.07
C SER A 262 -1.14 11.18 -31.24
N GLU A 263 0.09 11.61 -30.98
CA GLU A 263 1.04 10.87 -30.15
C GLU A 263 0.58 10.78 -28.68
N MET A 264 0.02 11.87 -28.14
CA MET A 264 -0.60 11.88 -26.82
C MET A 264 -1.76 10.89 -26.73
N ILE A 265 -2.68 10.91 -27.71
CA ILE A 265 -3.82 9.99 -27.75
C ILE A 265 -3.34 8.54 -27.79
N ASN A 266 -2.35 8.20 -28.62
CA ASN A 266 -1.81 6.85 -28.70
C ASN A 266 -1.23 6.37 -27.34
N ARG A 267 -0.53 7.25 -26.62
CA ARG A 267 0.01 6.94 -25.27
C ARG A 267 -1.11 6.74 -24.24
N ILE A 268 -2.12 7.60 -24.25
CA ILE A 268 -3.31 7.48 -23.40
C ILE A 268 -4.05 6.17 -23.70
N ASP A 269 -4.23 5.82 -24.97
CA ASP A 269 -4.91 4.58 -25.38
C ASP A 269 -4.15 3.36 -24.89
N ASN A 270 -2.82 3.33 -25.02
CA ASN A 270 -2.02 2.21 -24.55
C ASN A 270 -2.07 2.06 -23.03
N HIS A 271 -1.96 3.15 -22.28
CA HIS A 271 -2.17 3.14 -20.82
C HIS A 271 -3.59 2.67 -20.45
N THR A 272 -4.61 3.17 -21.15
CA THR A 272 -6.02 2.84 -20.89
C THR A 272 -6.31 1.36 -21.16
N LYS A 273 -5.75 0.76 -22.22
CA LYS A 273 -5.87 -0.68 -22.49
C LYS A 273 -5.37 -1.52 -21.31
N VAL A 274 -4.20 -1.19 -20.75
CA VAL A 274 -3.63 -1.93 -19.62
C VAL A 274 -4.43 -1.70 -18.35
N PHE A 275 -4.85 -0.46 -18.08
CA PHE A 275 -5.72 -0.13 -16.96
C PHE A 275 -7.04 -0.91 -17.01
N LEU A 276 -7.66 -1.04 -18.19
CA LEU A 276 -8.87 -1.85 -18.38
C LEU A 276 -8.61 -3.33 -18.08
N ILE A 277 -7.48 -3.89 -18.52
CA ILE A 277 -7.12 -5.29 -18.22
C ILE A 277 -6.93 -5.51 -16.71
N ILE A 278 -6.32 -4.56 -15.99
CA ILE A 278 -6.20 -4.62 -14.53
C ILE A 278 -7.58 -4.59 -13.87
N SER A 279 -8.46 -3.70 -14.32
CA SER A 279 -9.83 -3.60 -13.81
C SER A 279 -10.63 -4.89 -14.07
N SER A 280 -10.54 -5.44 -15.28
CA SER A 280 -11.15 -6.73 -15.64
C SER A 280 -10.58 -7.90 -14.84
N SER A 281 -9.27 -7.91 -14.57
CA SER A 281 -8.63 -8.94 -13.74
C SER A 281 -9.13 -8.89 -12.29
N ASN A 282 -9.33 -7.70 -11.72
CA ASN A 282 -9.94 -7.52 -10.41
C ASN A 282 -11.39 -8.07 -10.38
N ARG A 283 -12.16 -7.85 -11.46
CA ARG A 283 -13.53 -8.38 -11.58
C ARG A 283 -13.56 -9.89 -11.75
N TRP A 284 -12.68 -10.44 -12.57
CA TRP A 284 -12.52 -11.89 -12.75
C TRP A 284 -12.21 -12.58 -11.43
N LEU A 285 -11.26 -12.04 -10.64
CA LEU A 285 -10.96 -12.58 -9.32
C LEU A 285 -12.20 -12.54 -8.43
N GLY A 286 -12.92 -11.42 -8.40
CA GLY A 286 -14.14 -11.31 -7.61
C GLY A 286 -15.17 -12.40 -7.95
N ILE A 287 -15.47 -12.57 -9.23
CA ILE A 287 -16.39 -13.60 -9.72
C ILE A 287 -15.89 -15.01 -9.38
N ALA A 288 -14.61 -15.30 -9.59
CA ALA A 288 -14.02 -16.61 -9.27
C ALA A 288 -14.11 -16.94 -7.77
N LEU A 289 -13.83 -15.95 -6.91
CA LEU A 289 -13.95 -16.10 -5.45
C LEU A 289 -15.41 -16.25 -5.01
N ASP A 290 -16.35 -15.56 -5.65
CA ASP A 290 -17.78 -15.69 -5.36
C ASP A 290 -18.31 -17.08 -5.77
N TYR A 291 -17.88 -17.64 -6.90
CA TYR A 291 -18.23 -19.01 -7.29
C TYR A 291 -17.67 -20.06 -6.33
N LEU A 292 -16.38 -19.96 -5.96
CA LEU A 292 -15.78 -20.83 -4.93
C LEU A 292 -16.52 -20.69 -3.61
N GLY A 293 -16.90 -19.47 -3.27
CA GLY A 293 -17.70 -19.18 -2.11
C GLY A 293 -19.08 -19.81 -2.11
N GLY A 294 -19.79 -19.72 -3.23
CA GLY A 294 -21.08 -20.39 -3.42
C GLY A 294 -20.95 -21.91 -3.27
N ALA A 295 -19.86 -22.51 -3.76
CA ALA A 295 -19.57 -23.92 -3.53
C ALA A 295 -19.34 -24.24 -2.03
N ILE A 296 -18.61 -23.39 -1.29
CA ILE A 296 -18.44 -23.53 0.17
C ILE A 296 -19.80 -23.50 0.87
N VAL A 297 -20.64 -22.51 0.54
CA VAL A 297 -21.98 -22.36 1.14
C VAL A 297 -22.84 -23.58 0.83
N PHE A 298 -22.90 -24.00 -0.43
CA PHE A 298 -23.67 -25.18 -0.83
C PHE A 298 -23.26 -26.42 -0.04
N VAL A 299 -21.95 -26.68 0.05
CA VAL A 299 -21.44 -27.84 0.78
C VAL A 299 -21.67 -27.72 2.28
N ALA A 300 -21.42 -26.55 2.89
CA ALA A 300 -21.66 -26.34 4.31
C ALA A 300 -23.14 -26.54 4.67
N THR A 301 -24.06 -26.01 3.85
CA THR A 301 -25.50 -26.20 4.06
C THR A 301 -25.88 -27.66 3.91
N MET A 302 -25.36 -28.38 2.90
CA MET A 302 -25.61 -29.81 2.75
C MET A 302 -25.09 -30.62 3.95
N VAL A 303 -23.86 -30.35 4.41
CA VAL A 303 -23.29 -31.04 5.58
C VAL A 303 -24.09 -30.71 6.84
N ALA A 304 -24.51 -29.46 7.02
CA ALA A 304 -25.34 -29.07 8.16
C ALA A 304 -26.69 -29.82 8.17
N LEU A 305 -27.36 -29.92 7.02
CA LEU A 305 -28.60 -30.69 6.85
C LEU A 305 -28.41 -32.19 7.07
N ILE A 306 -27.32 -32.76 6.56
CA ILE A 306 -26.99 -34.17 6.81
C ILE A 306 -26.75 -34.38 8.32
N THR A 307 -25.96 -33.50 8.95
CA THR A 307 -25.63 -33.63 10.37
C THR A 307 -26.88 -33.53 11.24
N THR A 308 -27.86 -32.68 10.93
CA THR A 308 -29.12 -32.65 11.68
C THR A 308 -29.93 -33.94 11.52
N THR A 309 -29.95 -34.55 10.32
CA THR A 309 -30.67 -35.81 10.11
C THR A 309 -30.05 -37.00 10.85
N PHE A 310 -28.72 -37.07 10.93
CA PHE A 310 -28.02 -38.18 11.60
C PHE A 310 -27.78 -37.96 13.10
N PHE A 311 -27.64 -36.70 13.55
CA PHE A 311 -27.33 -36.32 14.94
C PHE A 311 -28.38 -35.36 15.53
N SER A 312 -29.66 -35.71 15.37
CA SER A 312 -30.80 -34.87 15.74
C SER A 312 -30.87 -34.45 17.22
N SER A 313 -30.13 -35.10 18.12
CA SER A 313 -30.15 -34.81 19.56
C SER A 313 -29.16 -33.74 20.03
N ALA A 314 -28.19 -33.33 19.20
CA ALA A 314 -27.10 -32.43 19.62
C ALA A 314 -27.17 -31.01 19.02
N ILE A 315 -27.90 -30.79 17.93
CA ILE A 315 -27.86 -29.53 17.16
C ILE A 315 -29.27 -28.95 17.02
N SER A 316 -29.49 -27.76 17.59
CA SER A 316 -30.74 -26.99 17.40
C SER A 316 -30.80 -26.35 16.00
N SER A 317 -32.01 -26.19 15.46
CA SER A 317 -32.29 -25.47 14.21
C SER A 317 -31.71 -24.04 14.20
N ALA A 318 -31.69 -23.35 15.34
CA ALA A 318 -31.11 -22.00 15.43
C ALA A 318 -29.59 -22.01 15.22
N MET A 319 -28.88 -23.02 15.73
CA MET A 319 -27.42 -23.17 15.54
C MET A 319 -27.10 -23.48 14.08
N VAL A 320 -27.94 -24.24 13.39
CA VAL A 320 -27.79 -24.48 11.94
C VAL A 320 -27.98 -23.20 11.16
N GLY A 321 -28.99 -22.38 11.50
CA GLY A 321 -29.20 -21.07 10.90
C GLY A 321 -27.99 -20.15 11.11
N LEU A 322 -27.42 -20.15 12.32
CA LEU A 322 -26.19 -19.42 12.64
C LEU A 322 -25.01 -19.86 11.77
N ALA A 323 -24.76 -21.16 11.64
CA ALA A 323 -23.69 -21.72 10.80
C ALA A 323 -23.84 -21.33 9.32
N ILE A 324 -25.06 -21.41 8.78
CA ILE A 324 -25.36 -21.02 7.40
C ILE A 324 -25.11 -19.52 7.19
N ASN A 325 -25.57 -18.66 8.11
CA ASN A 325 -25.35 -17.21 8.02
C ASN A 325 -23.86 -16.85 8.01
N TYR A 326 -23.08 -17.48 8.90
CA TYR A 326 -21.63 -17.27 8.91
C TYR A 326 -20.97 -17.79 7.64
N THR A 327 -21.36 -18.95 7.12
CA THR A 327 -20.79 -19.49 5.89
C THR A 327 -21.11 -18.60 4.68
N LEU A 328 -22.33 -18.07 4.60
CA LEU A 328 -22.77 -17.18 3.52
C LEU A 328 -21.84 -15.96 3.34
N LEU A 329 -21.28 -15.46 4.45
CA LEU A 329 -20.49 -14.24 4.47
C LEU A 329 -18.98 -14.47 4.26
N VAL A 330 -18.48 -15.69 4.51
CA VAL A 330 -17.06 -16.05 4.33
C VAL A 330 -16.53 -15.69 2.93
N PRO A 331 -17.23 -15.97 1.82
CA PRO A 331 -16.76 -15.61 0.48
C PRO A 331 -16.50 -14.12 0.29
N VAL A 332 -17.45 -13.30 0.75
CA VAL A 332 -17.37 -11.84 0.68
C VAL A 332 -16.17 -11.36 1.49
N TYR A 333 -15.97 -11.92 2.70
CA TYR A 333 -14.84 -11.56 3.54
C TYR A 333 -13.50 -11.94 2.90
N LEU A 334 -13.40 -13.13 2.32
CA LEU A 334 -12.20 -13.60 1.62
C LEU A 334 -11.83 -12.70 0.44
N ASN A 335 -12.82 -12.26 -0.34
CA ASN A 335 -12.61 -11.30 -1.43
C ASN A 335 -11.97 -10.00 -0.91
N TRP A 336 -12.51 -9.44 0.17
CA TRP A 336 -11.94 -8.25 0.81
C TRP A 336 -10.55 -8.48 1.40
N VAL A 337 -10.27 -9.66 1.97
CA VAL A 337 -8.92 -10.01 2.46
C VAL A 337 -7.91 -9.93 1.32
N VAL A 338 -8.19 -10.57 0.17
CA VAL A 338 -7.28 -10.56 -0.98
C VAL A 338 -7.06 -9.15 -1.50
N LYS A 339 -8.13 -8.36 -1.60
CA LYS A 339 -8.05 -6.98 -2.06
C LYS A 339 -7.23 -6.10 -1.13
N PHE A 340 -7.50 -6.12 0.17
CA PHE A 340 -6.73 -5.32 1.13
C PHE A 340 -5.29 -5.79 1.28
N PHE A 341 -5.03 -7.09 1.10
CA PHE A 341 -3.67 -7.61 1.08
C PHE A 341 -2.88 -7.09 -0.14
N ALA A 342 -3.49 -7.12 -1.34
CA ALA A 342 -2.88 -6.57 -2.54
C ALA A 342 -2.64 -5.06 -2.43
N ASP A 343 -3.63 -4.30 -1.94
CA ASP A 343 -3.49 -2.86 -1.69
C ASP A 343 -2.34 -2.58 -0.70
N LEU A 344 -2.26 -3.35 0.40
CA LEU A 344 -1.21 -3.20 1.40
C LEU A 344 0.18 -3.51 0.82
N GLU A 345 0.30 -4.55 0.00
CA GLU A 345 1.55 -4.90 -0.69
C GLU A 345 2.04 -3.74 -1.56
N THR A 346 1.15 -3.12 -2.35
CA THR A 346 1.47 -1.94 -3.18
C THR A 346 1.87 -0.74 -2.32
N TYR A 347 1.18 -0.48 -1.21
CA TYR A 347 1.47 0.68 -0.35
C TYR A 347 2.77 0.51 0.45
N MET A 348 3.22 -0.71 0.73
CA MET A 348 4.45 -0.94 1.47
C MET A 348 5.71 -0.52 0.69
N SER A 349 5.67 -0.42 -0.64
CA SER A 349 6.77 0.15 -1.42
C SER A 349 7.08 1.60 -1.01
N ALA A 350 6.07 2.38 -0.61
CA ALA A 350 6.27 3.73 -0.07
C ALA A 350 6.99 3.72 1.30
N VAL A 351 6.76 2.66 2.10
CA VAL A 351 7.46 2.46 3.38
C VAL A 351 8.94 2.16 3.15
N GLU A 352 9.28 1.34 2.16
CA GLU A 352 10.69 1.05 1.83
C GLU A 352 11.43 2.31 1.36
N ARG A 353 10.81 3.12 0.50
CA ARG A 353 11.39 4.38 0.04
C ARG A 353 11.60 5.38 1.17
N THR A 354 10.59 5.60 2.00
CA THR A 354 10.73 6.52 3.16
C THR A 354 11.75 6.02 4.18
N GLU A 355 11.92 4.70 4.31
CA GLU A 355 12.98 4.13 5.13
C GLU A 355 14.38 4.41 4.56
N GLU A 356 14.56 4.28 3.24
CA GLU A 356 15.83 4.61 2.57
C GLU A 356 16.27 6.01 2.95
N PHE A 357 15.39 7.01 2.81
CA PHE A 357 15.67 8.40 3.20
C PHE A 357 15.91 8.59 4.71
N ALA A 358 15.25 7.80 5.55
CA ALA A 358 15.41 7.87 7.00
C ALA A 358 16.70 7.19 7.51
N THR A 359 17.45 6.48 6.65
CA THR A 359 18.64 5.70 7.03
C THR A 359 19.93 6.13 6.30
N ILE A 360 19.87 7.16 5.45
CA ILE A 360 21.03 7.76 4.80
C ILE A 360 22.07 8.18 5.85
N PRO A 361 23.38 7.93 5.64
CA PRO A 361 24.42 8.40 6.54
C PRO A 361 24.38 9.92 6.73
N ILE A 362 24.43 10.34 7.99
CA ILE A 362 24.41 11.73 8.42
C ILE A 362 25.84 12.30 8.40
N GLU A 363 25.97 13.55 7.98
CA GLU A 363 27.20 14.33 8.09
C GLU A 363 27.50 14.69 9.56
N ASN A 364 28.68 14.32 10.05
CA ASN A 364 29.05 14.50 11.45
C ASN A 364 29.68 15.88 11.68
N TYR A 365 28.85 16.93 11.78
CA TYR A 365 29.29 18.30 12.07
C TYR A 365 30.13 18.42 13.36
N ARG A 366 30.07 17.45 14.28
CA ARG A 366 30.72 17.51 15.60
C ARG A 366 32.16 17.02 15.63
N SER A 367 32.59 16.19 14.68
CA SER A 367 34.00 15.77 14.58
C SER A 367 34.88 16.85 13.95
N GLU A 368 34.36 17.62 13.01
CA GLU A 368 35.10 18.68 12.34
C GLU A 368 35.30 19.92 13.21
N SER A 369 34.36 20.27 14.09
CA SER A 369 34.55 21.37 15.06
C SER A 369 35.70 21.12 16.06
N LYS A 370 35.98 19.86 16.41
CA LYS A 370 37.19 19.49 17.19
C LYS A 370 38.47 19.61 16.36
N LEU A 371 38.42 19.22 15.08
CA LEU A 371 39.55 19.36 14.16
C LEU A 371 39.87 20.84 13.87
N ILE A 372 38.85 21.68 13.69
CA ILE A 372 38.99 23.14 13.50
C ILE A 372 39.48 23.80 14.78
N SER A 373 39.05 23.33 15.97
CA SER A 373 39.63 23.81 17.24
C SER A 373 41.09 23.40 17.41
N TYR A 374 41.52 22.21 16.95
CA TYR A 374 42.93 21.82 16.95
C TYR A 374 43.78 22.57 15.92
N ILE A 375 43.21 22.91 14.75
CA ILE A 375 43.90 23.69 13.71
C ILE A 375 43.97 25.19 14.08
N CYS A 376 42.95 25.74 14.75
CA CYS A 376 42.98 27.12 15.30
C CYS A 376 43.80 27.25 16.59
N TYR A 377 44.16 26.14 17.26
CA TYR A 377 45.09 26.11 18.39
C TYR A 377 46.51 25.69 17.98
N ILE A 378 46.93 26.02 16.75
CA ILE A 378 48.37 26.21 16.52
C ILE A 378 48.70 27.60 17.05
N PRO A 379 49.33 27.73 18.23
CA PRO A 379 49.72 29.04 18.73
C PRO A 379 50.69 29.67 17.72
N VAL A 380 50.32 30.84 17.22
CA VAL A 380 51.15 31.72 16.38
C VAL A 380 52.52 32.03 17.05
N TYR A 381 52.71 31.67 18.32
CA TYR A 381 53.99 31.71 19.03
C TYR A 381 55.03 30.65 18.60
N GLN A 382 54.67 29.58 17.88
CA GLN A 382 55.67 28.61 17.39
C GLN A 382 56.28 28.93 16.02
N LEU A 383 55.71 29.88 15.26
CA LEU A 383 56.29 30.36 13.99
C LEU A 383 57.28 31.53 14.17
N TYR A 384 57.46 32.05 15.39
CA TYR A 384 58.44 33.10 15.69
C TYR A 384 59.78 32.57 16.25
N TYR A 385 59.92 31.25 16.42
CA TYR A 385 61.16 30.61 16.90
C TYR A 385 61.88 29.72 15.88
N ILE A 386 61.39 29.68 14.63
CA ILE A 386 62.07 28.99 13.52
C ILE A 386 62.46 30.04 12.48
N GLY A 387 63.44 30.84 12.87
CA GLY A 387 64.25 31.66 12.01
C GLY A 387 65.62 31.78 12.68
N ILE A 388 66.64 31.20 12.04
CA ILE A 388 68.07 31.19 12.38
C ILE A 388 68.53 29.96 13.19
N PHE A 389 68.86 28.87 12.49
CA PHE A 389 70.23 28.35 12.40
C PHE A 389 70.31 27.24 11.32
N ILE A 390 71.18 27.50 10.32
CA ILE A 390 71.54 26.69 9.12
C ILE A 390 70.57 26.79 7.94
#